data_AF-A0A930IUE9-F1
#
_entry.id   AF-A0A930IUE9-F1
#
_cell.length_a   1.000
_cell.length_b   1.000
_cell.length_c   1.000
_cell.angle_alpha   90.00
_cell.angle_beta   90.00
_cell.angle_gamma   90.00
#
_symmetry.space_group_name_H-M   'P 1'
#
loop_
_entity.id
_entity.type
_entity.pdbx_description
1 polymer ?
#
loop_
_entity_poly.entity_id
_entity_poly.type
_entity_poly.pdbx_seq_one_letter_code
_entity_poly.pdbx_strand_id
1 'polypeptide(L)'
;MMRILKVVSICFLMIFASHVEVSAKKGGFDWEPVMNAIIQIESKGNPAAVNGPYVGVLQISPVLVKECNNILKSTGSNKRYSLSDRFNATKSKEMFIIIQSFHNPLNSVERAIRLWSGGIRYNVAKTQAYLRKVMRHMN
;
A
#
# COMPACT_ATOMS: atom_id res chain seq x y z
N MET A 1 -26.70 -66.19 -25.81
CA MET A 1 -27.98 -65.48 -26.08
C MET A 1 -28.10 -64.34 -25.05
N MET A 2 -28.25 -63.09 -25.51
CA MET A 2 -28.55 -61.82 -24.78
C MET A 2 -27.60 -61.41 -23.63
N ARG A 3 -26.71 -60.41 -23.80
CA ARG A 3 -26.94 -58.94 -23.67
C ARG A 3 -27.69 -58.55 -22.38
N ILE A 4 -27.03 -57.84 -21.46
CA ILE A 4 -27.57 -56.64 -20.79
C ILE A 4 -26.39 -55.78 -20.28
N LEU A 5 -26.46 -54.54 -20.73
CA LEU A 5 -25.65 -53.37 -20.44
C LEU A 5 -26.05 -52.77 -19.08
N LYS A 6 -25.11 -52.50 -18.18
CA LYS A 6 -25.30 -51.53 -17.08
C LYS A 6 -24.06 -50.65 -16.94
N VAL A 7 -24.09 -49.59 -17.74
CA VAL A 7 -23.51 -48.27 -17.56
C VAL A 7 -22.79 -48.07 -16.21
N VAL A 8 -21.46 -48.14 -16.22
CA VAL A 8 -20.65 -47.51 -15.17
C VAL A 8 -20.54 -46.05 -15.56
N SER A 9 -21.27 -45.21 -14.83
CA SER A 9 -21.26 -43.75 -14.97
C SER A 9 -19.87 -43.23 -14.61
N ILE A 10 -19.00 -43.12 -15.61
CA ILE A 10 -17.74 -42.37 -15.49
C ILE A 10 -18.10 -40.90 -15.54
N CYS A 11 -18.55 -40.37 -14.40
CA CYS A 11 -18.58 -38.93 -14.17
C CYS A 11 -17.14 -38.47 -13.92
N PHE A 12 -16.34 -38.39 -14.98
CA PHE A 12 -15.07 -37.66 -14.95
C PHE A 12 -15.40 -36.17 -15.05
N LEU A 13 -15.86 -35.63 -13.93
CA LEU A 13 -16.12 -34.20 -13.76
C LEU A 13 -14.77 -33.49 -13.65
N MET A 14 -14.12 -33.23 -14.80
CA MET A 14 -13.04 -32.24 -14.85
C MET A 14 -13.66 -30.86 -14.71
N ILE A 15 -13.94 -30.47 -13.47
CA ILE A 15 -14.08 -29.08 -13.12
C ILE A 15 -12.68 -28.50 -13.31
N PHE A 16 -12.47 -27.77 -14.41
CA PHE A 16 -11.42 -26.77 -14.49
C PHE A 16 -11.66 -25.81 -13.32
N ALA A 17 -10.95 -26.04 -12.21
CA ALA A 17 -10.80 -25.05 -11.17
C ALA A 17 -10.12 -23.86 -11.84
N SER A 18 -10.91 -22.86 -12.20
CA SER A 18 -10.40 -21.53 -12.43
C SER A 18 -9.76 -21.12 -11.11
N HIS A 19 -8.43 -21.16 -11.07
CA HIS A 19 -7.68 -20.53 -10.01
C HIS A 19 -7.89 -19.02 -10.16
N VAL A 20 -9.03 -18.53 -9.65
CA VAL A 20 -9.08 -17.16 -9.17
C VAL A 20 -8.17 -17.18 -7.96
N GLU A 21 -6.94 -16.73 -8.15
CA GLU A 21 -6.08 -16.35 -7.04
C GLU A 21 -6.74 -15.16 -6.35
N VAL A 22 -7.72 -15.45 -5.49
CA VAL A 22 -8.04 -14.56 -4.39
C VAL A 22 -6.79 -14.58 -3.53
N SER A 23 -5.89 -13.63 -3.80
CA SER A 23 -4.75 -13.36 -2.96
C SER A 23 -5.30 -13.08 -1.57
N ALA A 24 -5.24 -14.09 -0.70
CA ALA A 24 -5.70 -14.00 0.66
C ALA A 24 -4.90 -12.89 1.35
N LYS A 25 -5.50 -11.69 1.46
CA LYS A 25 -4.89 -10.58 2.20
C LYS A 25 -4.66 -11.07 3.62
N LYS A 26 -3.38 -11.24 3.98
CA LYS A 26 -2.94 -11.66 5.30
C LYS A 26 -3.28 -10.58 6.33
N GLY A 27 -4.48 -10.66 6.92
CA GLY A 27 -4.92 -10.02 8.18
C GLY A 27 -4.43 -8.60 8.54
N GLY A 28 -4.29 -7.69 7.58
CA GLY A 28 -3.81 -6.32 7.81
C GLY A 28 -4.79 -5.26 7.30
N PHE A 29 -4.71 -4.04 7.85
CA PHE A 29 -5.49 -2.91 7.39
C PHE A 29 -5.20 -2.61 5.91
N ASP A 30 -6.25 -2.40 5.11
CA ASP A 30 -6.09 -2.14 3.69
C ASP A 30 -5.73 -0.68 3.41
N TRP A 31 -4.44 -0.42 3.23
CA TRP A 31 -3.92 0.92 2.93
C TRP A 31 -4.06 1.31 1.45
N GLU A 32 -4.43 0.40 0.54
CA GLU A 32 -4.48 0.67 -0.90
C GLU A 32 -5.40 1.85 -1.27
N PRO A 33 -6.64 1.97 -0.74
CA PRO A 33 -7.48 3.13 -1.05
C PRO A 33 -6.83 4.47 -0.67
N VAL A 34 -6.20 4.53 0.51
CA VAL A 34 -5.49 5.72 1.00
C VAL A 34 -4.28 6.03 0.13
N MET A 35 -3.44 5.03 -0.15
CA MET A 35 -2.23 5.21 -0.97
C MET A 35 -2.58 5.63 -2.39
N ASN A 36 -3.61 5.04 -3.01
CA ASN A 36 -4.00 5.38 -4.38
C ASN A 36 -4.54 6.82 -4.47
N ALA A 37 -5.32 7.27 -3.47
CA ALA A 37 -5.77 8.65 -3.38
C ALA A 37 -4.61 9.64 -3.19
N ILE A 38 -3.63 9.32 -2.33
CA ILE A 38 -2.42 10.13 -2.15
C ILE A 38 -1.59 10.18 -3.43
N ILE A 39 -1.33 9.03 -4.08
CA ILE A 39 -0.58 8.94 -5.34
C ILE A 39 -1.21 9.82 -6.43
N GLN A 40 -2.55 9.82 -6.52
CA GLN A 40 -3.25 10.64 -7.49
C GLN A 40 -3.03 12.14 -7.25
N ILE A 41 -3.02 12.58 -5.99
CA ILE A 41 -2.80 13.98 -5.61
C ILE A 41 -1.34 14.39 -5.79
N GLU A 42 -0.41 13.54 -5.38
CA GLU A 42 1.02 13.86 -5.28
C GLU A 42 1.74 13.82 -6.63
N SER A 43 1.40 12.85 -7.49
CA SER A 43 2.15 12.63 -8.73
C SER A 43 1.29 12.27 -9.94
N LYS A 44 -0.02 12.08 -9.76
CA LYS A 44 -0.91 11.48 -10.78
C LYS A 44 -0.39 10.11 -11.26
N GLY A 45 0.24 9.35 -10.36
CA GLY A 45 0.84 8.06 -10.68
C GLY A 45 2.22 8.11 -11.33
N ASN A 46 2.83 9.28 -11.53
CA ASN A 46 4.14 9.39 -12.16
C ASN A 46 5.27 8.95 -11.20
N PRO A 47 5.99 7.84 -11.47
CA PRO A 47 7.11 7.41 -10.64
C PRO A 47 8.34 8.32 -10.75
N ALA A 48 8.46 9.11 -11.83
CA ALA A 48 9.55 10.05 -12.06
C ALA A 48 9.25 11.47 -11.53
N ALA A 49 8.15 11.67 -10.80
CA ALA A 49 7.80 12.99 -10.28
C ALA A 49 8.85 13.52 -9.29
N VAL A 50 9.26 14.79 -9.46
CA VAL A 50 10.22 15.47 -8.60
C VAL A 50 9.69 16.87 -8.27
N ASN A 51 9.63 17.19 -6.98
CA ASN A 51 9.28 18.51 -6.46
C ASN A 51 10.24 18.87 -5.32
N GLY A 52 11.33 19.57 -5.65
CA GLY A 52 12.40 19.86 -4.68
C GLY A 52 12.94 18.56 -4.06
N PRO A 53 12.90 18.39 -2.72
CA PRO A 53 13.39 17.17 -2.07
C PRO A 53 12.44 15.98 -2.19
N TYR A 54 11.19 16.19 -2.62
CA TYR A 54 10.14 15.17 -2.68
C TYR A 54 10.16 14.45 -4.03
N VAL A 55 10.12 13.12 -3.98
CA VAL A 55 10.37 12.27 -5.17
C VAL A 55 9.41 11.09 -5.23
N GLY A 56 9.00 10.73 -6.44
CA GLY A 56 8.27 9.51 -6.74
C GLY A 56 6.76 9.61 -6.59
N VAL A 57 6.11 8.46 -6.68
CA VAL A 57 4.64 8.37 -6.70
C VAL A 57 3.96 8.92 -5.45
N LEU A 58 4.64 8.86 -4.31
CA LEU A 58 4.14 9.34 -3.02
C LEU A 58 4.86 10.61 -2.53
N GLN A 59 5.69 11.22 -3.39
CA GLN A 59 6.46 12.43 -3.08
C GLN A 59 7.23 12.30 -1.75
N ILE A 60 8.05 11.26 -1.65
CA ILE A 60 8.78 10.90 -0.41
C ILE A 60 10.01 11.80 -0.24
N SER A 61 10.22 12.32 0.97
CA SER A 61 11.38 13.15 1.32
C SER A 61 12.58 12.31 1.81
N PRO A 62 13.82 12.84 1.81
CA PRO A 62 14.97 12.17 2.41
C PRO A 62 14.79 11.88 3.91
N VAL A 63 14.07 12.75 4.63
CA VAL A 63 13.78 12.58 6.07
C VAL A 63 12.90 11.36 6.29
N LEU A 64 11.91 11.13 5.43
CA LEU A 64 11.04 9.94 5.53
C LEU A 64 11.83 8.66 5.24
N VAL A 65 12.74 8.66 4.26
CA VAL A 65 13.64 7.51 4.02
C VAL A 65 14.50 7.21 5.25
N LYS A 66 15.09 8.25 5.87
CA LYS A 66 15.86 8.10 7.11
C LYS A 66 14.99 7.51 8.22
N GLU A 67 13.75 7.96 8.35
CA GLU A 67 12.83 7.47 9.37
C GLU A 67 12.41 6.01 9.14
N CYS A 68 12.10 5.62 7.90
CA CYS A 68 11.89 4.20 7.56
C CYS A 68 13.08 3.34 7.99
N ASN A 69 14.30 3.80 7.72
CA ASN A 69 15.51 3.07 8.10
C ASN A 69 15.73 3.04 9.62
N ASN A 70 15.37 4.09 10.35
CA ASN A 70 15.40 4.10 11.82
C ASN A 70 14.42 3.08 12.40
N ILE A 71 13.19 3.06 11.90
CA ILE A 71 12.15 2.10 12.31
C ILE A 71 12.63 0.67 12.05
N LEU A 72 13.08 0.37 10.83
CA LEU A 72 13.62 -0.95 10.47
C LEU A 72 14.78 -1.37 11.36
N LYS A 73 15.69 -0.43 11.70
CA LYS A 73 16.78 -0.71 12.64
C LYS A 73 16.25 -1.04 14.04
N SER A 74 15.28 -0.27 14.54
CA SER A 74 14.71 -0.46 15.87
C SER A 74 13.95 -1.78 16.02
N THR A 75 13.41 -2.31 14.93
CA THR A 75 12.70 -3.60 14.88
C THR A 75 13.61 -4.78 14.52
N GLY A 76 14.92 -4.57 14.45
CA GLY A 76 15.90 -5.64 14.16
C GLY A 76 16.00 -6.05 12.69
N SER A 77 15.36 -5.32 11.76
CA SER A 77 15.47 -5.60 10.33
C SER A 77 16.81 -5.12 9.76
N ASN A 78 17.38 -5.90 8.85
CA ASN A 78 18.58 -5.54 8.08
C ASN A 78 18.27 -4.77 6.79
N LYS A 79 16.99 -4.69 6.37
CA LYS A 79 16.58 -3.98 5.14
C LYS A 79 16.85 -2.47 5.28
N ARG A 80 17.40 -1.83 4.24
CA ARG A 80 17.59 -0.38 4.18
C ARG A 80 17.16 0.17 2.83
N TYR A 81 16.51 1.32 2.85
CA TYR A 81 16.16 2.09 1.66
C TYR A 81 17.22 3.16 1.38
N SER A 82 17.50 3.35 0.10
CA SER A 82 18.30 4.44 -0.45
C SER A 82 17.40 5.57 -0.94
N LEU A 83 18.00 6.72 -1.29
CA LEU A 83 17.23 7.84 -1.83
C LEU A 83 16.65 7.56 -3.22
N SER A 84 17.27 6.70 -4.03
CA SER A 84 16.77 6.33 -5.37
C SER A 84 15.56 5.40 -5.30
N ASP A 85 15.39 4.65 -4.21
CA ASP A 85 14.25 3.74 -4.04
C ASP A 85 12.90 4.45 -4.05
N ARG A 86 12.87 5.77 -3.82
CA ARG A 86 11.67 6.61 -3.92
C ARG A 86 11.09 6.66 -5.33
N PHE A 87 11.89 6.44 -6.38
CA PHE A 87 11.39 6.35 -7.76
C PHE A 87 10.68 5.01 -8.05
N ASN A 88 10.84 4.00 -7.19
CA ASN A 88 10.14 2.73 -7.34
C ASN A 88 8.80 2.76 -6.58
N ALA A 89 7.70 2.56 -7.30
CA ALA A 89 6.35 2.63 -6.73
C ALA A 89 6.11 1.59 -5.62
N THR A 90 6.57 0.35 -5.82
CA THR A 90 6.45 -0.72 -4.82
C THR A 90 7.19 -0.36 -3.54
N LYS A 91 8.46 0.06 -3.64
CA LYS A 91 9.25 0.47 -2.46
C LYS A 91 8.67 1.71 -1.78
N SER A 92 8.06 2.63 -2.54
CA SER A 92 7.35 3.77 -1.97
C SER A 92 6.15 3.35 -1.13
N LYS A 93 5.32 2.42 -1.63
CA LYS A 93 4.20 1.84 -0.88
C LYS A 93 4.67 1.09 0.37
N GLU A 94 5.77 0.34 0.28
CA GLU A 94 6.37 -0.32 1.45
C GLU A 94 6.81 0.69 2.51
N MET A 95 7.49 1.77 2.11
CA MET A 95 7.91 2.84 3.03
C MET A 95 6.70 3.50 3.71
N PHE A 96 5.60 3.72 2.96
CA PHE A 96 4.34 4.19 3.55
C PHE A 96 3.86 3.27 4.67
N ILE A 97 3.78 1.95 4.40
CA ILE A 97 3.32 0.96 5.37
C ILE A 97 4.23 0.92 6.61
N ILE A 98 5.55 1.02 6.44
CA ILE A 98 6.51 1.03 7.57
C ILE A 98 6.31 2.25 8.47
N ILE A 99 6.12 3.45 7.89
CA ILE A 99 5.82 4.64 8.67
C ILE A 99 4.51 4.48 9.43
N GLN A 100 3.48 3.96 8.75
CA GLN A 100 2.15 3.79 9.32
C GLN A 100 2.10 2.76 10.45
N SER A 101 2.79 1.62 10.31
CA SER A 101 2.80 0.59 11.34
C SER A 101 3.45 1.06 12.64
N PHE A 102 4.41 1.98 12.57
CA PHE A 102 5.10 2.51 13.74
C PHE A 102 4.39 3.74 14.34
N HIS A 103 4.03 4.73 13.53
CA HIS A 103 3.51 6.01 14.01
C HIS A 103 1.97 6.08 14.08
N ASN A 104 1.28 5.07 13.56
CA ASN A 104 -0.18 4.95 13.55
C ASN A 104 -0.65 3.50 13.83
N PRO A 105 -0.31 2.93 15.00
CA PRO A 105 -0.54 1.51 15.30
C PRO A 105 -2.03 1.10 15.34
N LEU A 106 -2.93 2.07 15.50
CA LEU A 106 -4.38 1.85 15.48
C LEU A 106 -5.00 1.98 14.08
N ASN A 107 -4.18 2.15 13.04
CA ASN A 107 -4.59 2.26 11.64
C ASN A 107 -5.67 3.33 11.36
N SER A 108 -5.57 4.50 12.02
CA SER A 108 -6.48 5.61 11.74
C SER A 108 -6.19 6.20 10.36
N VAL A 109 -7.18 6.19 9.46
CA VAL A 109 -7.07 6.78 8.11
C VAL A 109 -6.77 8.28 8.18
N GLU A 110 -7.49 9.01 9.02
CA GLU A 110 -7.25 10.45 9.19
C GLU A 110 -5.82 10.73 9.67
N ARG A 111 -5.36 9.98 10.69
CA ARG A 111 -3.98 10.13 11.19
C ARG A 111 -2.95 9.81 10.11
N ALA A 112 -3.18 8.79 9.29
CA ALA A 112 -2.32 8.44 8.17
C ALA A 112 -2.13 9.62 7.22
N ILE A 113 -3.25 10.22 6.80
CA ILE A 113 -3.27 11.30 5.83
C ILE A 113 -2.60 12.56 6.40
N ARG A 114 -2.88 12.88 7.66
CA ARG A 114 -2.27 14.05 8.32
C ARG A 114 -0.79 13.86 8.57
N LEU A 115 -0.36 12.66 8.96
CA LEU A 115 1.04 12.33 9.13
C LEU A 115 1.78 12.47 7.80
N TRP A 116 1.22 11.95 6.70
CA TRP A 116 1.84 12.07 5.38
C TRP A 116 1.98 13.54 4.94
N SER A 117 0.97 14.37 5.23
CA SER A 117 0.96 15.79 4.88
C SER A 117 1.86 16.67 5.75
N GLY A 118 1.91 16.42 7.06
CA GLY A 118 2.51 17.34 8.04
C GLY A 118 3.60 16.75 8.93
N GLY A 119 3.96 15.49 8.73
CA GLY A 119 4.91 14.75 9.56
C GLY A 119 4.33 14.30 10.89
N ILE A 120 5.16 13.65 11.73
CA ILE A 120 4.76 13.03 13.01
C ILE A 120 4.12 14.04 13.99
N ARG A 121 4.54 15.31 13.92
CA ARG A 121 4.01 16.43 14.73
C ARG A 121 3.09 17.35 13.94
N TYR A 122 2.30 16.78 13.02
CA TYR A 122 1.41 17.55 12.18
C TYR A 122 0.49 18.48 13.00
N ASN A 123 0.13 19.60 12.39
CA ASN A 123 -0.91 20.48 12.93
C ASN A 123 -2.25 20.18 12.22
N VAL A 124 -3.32 20.02 13.00
CA VAL A 124 -4.66 19.66 12.49
C VAL A 124 -5.20 20.71 11.52
N ALA A 125 -5.11 22.00 11.87
CA ALA A 125 -5.61 23.07 11.01
C ALA A 125 -4.83 23.12 9.68
N LYS A 126 -3.50 23.01 9.73
CA LYS A 126 -2.65 23.05 8.52
C LYS A 126 -2.85 21.84 7.59
N THR A 127 -3.20 20.68 8.14
CA THR A 127 -3.41 19.45 7.35
C THR A 127 -4.86 19.25 6.89
N GLN A 128 -5.81 20.09 7.34
CA GLN A 128 -7.24 19.92 7.05
C GLN A 128 -7.57 20.00 5.56
N ALA A 129 -6.91 20.88 4.81
CA ALA A 129 -7.13 21.01 3.37
C ALA A 129 -6.66 19.76 2.61
N TYR A 130 -5.51 19.22 3.01
CA TYR A 130 -4.96 17.99 2.41
C TYR A 130 -5.83 16.78 2.73
N LEU A 131 -6.26 16.62 3.99
CA LEU A 131 -7.20 15.57 4.40
C LEU A 131 -8.45 15.55 3.53
N ARG A 132 -9.11 16.71 3.37
CA ARG A 132 -10.31 16.82 2.53
C ARG A 132 -10.05 16.45 1.07
N LYS A 133 -8.88 16.78 0.51
CA LYS A 133 -8.50 16.38 -0.85
C LYS A 133 -8.40 14.86 -0.94
N VAL A 134 -7.67 14.21 -0.04
CA VAL A 134 -7.50 12.74 -0.06
C VAL A 134 -8.84 12.04 0.10
N MET A 135 -9.65 12.43 1.09
CA MET A 135 -10.97 11.81 1.31
C MET A 135 -11.88 11.92 0.08
N ARG A 136 -11.81 13.02 -0.69
CA ARG A 136 -12.57 13.16 -1.94
C ARG A 136 -12.09 12.22 -3.05
N HIS A 137 -10.80 11.84 -3.06
CA HIS A 137 -10.25 10.89 -4.04
C HIS A 137 -10.43 9.42 -3.63
N MET A 138 -10.90 9.15 -2.40
CA MET A 138 -11.20 7.81 -1.92
C MET A 138 -12.65 7.38 -2.15
N ASN A 139 -13.56 8.33 -2.35
CA ASN A 139 -14.99 8.12 -2.62
C ASN A 139 -15.27 8.17 -4.13
#